data_AF-A0A9D8G3H5-F1
#
_entry.id   AF-A0A9D8G3H5-F1
#
_cell.length_a   1.000
_cell.length_b   1.000
_cell.length_c   1.000
_cell.angle_alpha   90.00
_cell.angle_beta   90.00
_cell.angle_gamma   90.00
#
_symmetry.space_group_name_H-M   'P 1'
#
loop_
_entity.id
_entity.type
_entity.pdbx_description
1 polymer ?
#
loop_
_entity_poly.entity_id
_entity_poly.type
_entity_poly.pdbx_seq_one_letter_code
_entity_poly.pdbx_strand_id
1 'polypeptide(L)'
;MIINGIYIILALLGLGFLIFIHELGHYLMARRVRMKIEVFSIGFGKPILSWTFQGVRWQLGCLPFGGYVKIAGDQQKDLVEGKALDPDTFYGKSPWARIKVALMGPFVNIVFAFFLFAVIWVAGGKQEPFAKYTSIIGYVDPRSELYAQGVRAGDQIIEYNGHKFRGFKDLLYASILKQDQLEIAGYKINYLTQEKKLFHYNLKPYVDGRSKNQDIQTIGITHPASFLLFSQAHGEGDFSLENSPMKDSGIAYGDRVIWANNELVFSLQQLTHLVNEPKVLLTIQRGEE
;
A
#
# COMPACT_ATOMS: atom_id res chain seq x y z
N MET A 1 -9.39 -7.01 17.36
CA MET A 1 -9.05 -8.47 17.35
C MET A 1 -9.65 -9.21 16.15
N ILE A 2 -10.95 -9.02 15.82
CA ILE A 2 -11.62 -9.70 14.69
C ILE A 2 -10.99 -9.38 13.32
N ILE A 3 -10.69 -8.10 13.06
CA ILE A 3 -10.03 -7.65 11.81
C ILE A 3 -8.68 -8.36 11.60
N ASN A 4 -7.89 -8.51 12.67
CA ASN A 4 -6.60 -9.20 12.60
C ASN A 4 -6.78 -10.69 12.30
N GLY A 5 -7.84 -11.33 12.82
CA GLY A 5 -8.17 -12.72 12.51
C GLY A 5 -8.52 -12.93 11.04
N ILE A 6 -9.29 -12.02 10.45
CA ILE A 6 -9.63 -12.07 9.02
C ILE A 6 -8.37 -11.97 8.16
N TYR A 7 -7.45 -11.07 8.48
CA TYR A 7 -6.19 -10.94 7.74
C TYR A 7 -5.33 -12.21 7.83
N ILE A 8 -5.28 -12.88 8.99
CA ILE A 8 -4.57 -14.15 9.14
C ILE A 8 -5.18 -15.22 8.25
N ILE A 9 -6.52 -15.35 8.23
CA ILE A 9 -7.21 -16.33 7.37
C ILE A 9 -6.94 -16.03 5.89
N LEU A 10 -7.05 -14.77 5.47
CA LEU A 10 -6.75 -14.36 4.09
C LEU A 10 -5.29 -14.62 3.72
N ALA A 11 -4.35 -14.39 4.63
CA ALA A 11 -2.94 -14.68 4.41
C ALA A 11 -2.69 -16.19 4.24
N LEU A 12 -3.32 -17.03 5.07
CA LEU A 12 -3.22 -18.50 4.96
C LEU A 12 -3.83 -19.00 3.64
N LEU A 13 -4.98 -18.46 3.23
CA LEU A 13 -5.61 -18.80 1.94
C LEU A 13 -4.74 -18.35 0.77
N GLY A 14 -4.21 -17.13 0.80
CA GLY A 14 -3.33 -16.60 -0.24
C GLY A 14 -2.03 -17.39 -0.36
N LEU A 15 -1.39 -17.73 0.77
CA LEU A 15 -0.20 -18.57 0.82
C LEU A 15 -0.49 -19.97 0.28
N GLY A 16 -1.58 -20.60 0.72
CA GLY A 16 -1.99 -21.92 0.25
C GLY A 16 -2.27 -21.94 -1.26
N PHE A 17 -2.91 -20.89 -1.78
CA PHE A 17 -3.15 -20.75 -3.22
C PHE A 17 -1.85 -20.54 -4.01
N LEU A 18 -0.91 -19.73 -3.51
CA LEU A 18 0.39 -19.53 -4.14
C LEU A 18 1.22 -20.83 -4.20
N ILE A 19 1.20 -21.61 -3.12
CA ILE A 19 1.84 -22.92 -3.07
C ILE A 19 1.16 -23.88 -4.04
N PHE A 20 -0.17 -23.89 -4.09
CA PHE A 20 -0.90 -24.73 -5.04
C PHE A 20 -0.48 -24.46 -6.49
N ILE A 21 -0.40 -23.19 -6.90
CA ILE A 21 0.05 -22.80 -8.24
C ILE A 21 1.50 -23.23 -8.50
N HIS A 22 2.37 -23.12 -7.49
CA HIS A 22 3.75 -23.59 -7.55
C HIS A 22 3.85 -25.10 -7.80
N GLU A 23 3.20 -25.90 -6.95
CA GLU A 23 3.20 -27.36 -7.08
C GLU A 23 2.52 -27.81 -8.38
N LEU A 24 1.48 -27.08 -8.82
CA LEU A 24 0.83 -27.33 -10.10
C LEU A 24 1.82 -27.17 -11.27
N GLY A 25 2.75 -26.21 -11.19
CA GLY A 25 3.84 -26.07 -12.16
C GLY A 25 4.71 -27.32 -12.26
N HIS A 26 5.17 -27.86 -11.12
CA HIS A 26 5.94 -29.11 -11.07
C HIS A 26 5.14 -30.29 -11.64
N TYR A 27 3.88 -30.43 -11.22
CA TYR A 27 2.97 -31.47 -11.67
C TYR A 27 2.77 -31.45 -13.19
N LEU A 28 2.45 -30.27 -13.75
CA LEU A 28 2.19 -30.12 -15.18
C LEU A 28 3.43 -30.44 -16.01
N MET A 29 4.61 -29.98 -15.59
CA MET A 29 5.85 -30.31 -16.29
C MET A 29 6.19 -31.79 -16.17
N ALA A 30 6.06 -32.40 -14.98
CA ALA A 30 6.31 -33.81 -14.76
C ALA A 30 5.42 -34.69 -15.67
N ARG A 31 4.14 -34.36 -15.80
CA ARG A 31 3.25 -35.03 -16.76
C ARG A 31 3.68 -34.81 -18.21
N ARG A 32 4.08 -33.59 -18.57
CA ARG A 32 4.54 -33.27 -19.93
C ARG A 32 5.79 -34.07 -20.32
N VAL A 33 6.72 -34.29 -19.39
CA VAL A 33 7.91 -35.13 -19.62
C VAL A 33 7.65 -36.63 -19.39
N ARG A 34 6.40 -37.03 -19.14
CA ARG A 34 5.96 -38.41 -18.89
C ARG A 34 6.64 -39.06 -17.68
N MET A 35 6.78 -38.31 -16.59
CA MET A 35 7.15 -38.88 -15.29
C MET A 35 5.90 -39.40 -14.57
N LYS A 36 6.06 -40.52 -13.85
CA LYS A 36 5.02 -41.08 -13.00
C LYS A 36 4.95 -40.29 -11.69
N ILE A 37 3.79 -39.73 -11.41
CA ILE A 37 3.52 -38.93 -10.21
C ILE A 37 2.68 -39.78 -9.25
N GLU A 38 3.08 -39.86 -7.99
CA GLU A 38 2.39 -40.65 -6.98
C GLU A 38 1.44 -39.79 -6.15
N VAL A 39 1.91 -38.61 -5.73
CA VAL A 39 1.18 -37.74 -4.80
C VAL A 39 1.30 -36.28 -5.24
N PHE A 40 0.19 -35.56 -5.16
CA PHE A 40 0.13 -34.10 -5.20
C PHE A 40 -0.44 -33.63 -3.86
N SER A 41 0.34 -32.90 -3.08
CA SER A 41 -0.03 -32.47 -1.73
C SER A 41 -0.01 -30.95 -1.64
N ILE A 42 -1.12 -30.37 -1.19
CA ILE A 42 -1.16 -28.99 -0.69
C ILE A 42 -1.10 -29.07 0.83
N GLY A 43 -0.11 -28.46 1.45
CA GLY A 43 0.18 -28.62 2.87
C GLY A 43 0.99 -29.87 3.20
N PHE A 44 1.56 -29.85 4.41
CA PHE A 44 2.33 -30.95 4.99
C PHE A 44 1.54 -31.68 6.10
N GLY A 45 2.11 -32.80 6.57
CA GLY A 45 1.57 -33.55 7.69
C GLY A 45 0.50 -34.56 7.29
N LYS A 46 -0.37 -34.92 8.25
CA LYS A 46 -1.45 -35.88 8.03
C LYS A 46 -2.47 -35.28 7.06
N PRO A 47 -2.90 -36.02 6.01
CA PRO A 47 -3.90 -35.52 5.08
C PRO A 47 -5.25 -35.41 5.80
N ILE A 48 -5.84 -34.22 5.77
CA ILE A 48 -7.22 -33.98 6.21
C ILE A 48 -8.18 -34.57 5.17
N LEU A 49 -7.88 -34.34 3.90
CA LEU A 49 -8.64 -34.83 2.77
C LEU A 49 -7.70 -35.46 1.75
N SER A 50 -8.08 -36.58 1.16
CA SER A 50 -7.34 -37.18 0.05
C SER A 50 -8.27 -37.90 -0.91
N TRP A 51 -7.94 -37.84 -2.19
CA TRP A 51 -8.66 -38.54 -3.25
C TRP A 51 -7.67 -38.94 -4.35
N THR A 52 -8.03 -39.94 -5.16
CA THR A 52 -7.18 -40.34 -6.30
C THR A 52 -7.83 -39.88 -7.58
N PHE A 53 -7.08 -39.13 -8.39
CA PHE A 53 -7.54 -38.64 -9.69
C PHE A 53 -6.44 -38.81 -10.73
N GLN A 54 -6.78 -39.47 -11.85
CA GLN A 54 -5.86 -39.78 -12.94
C GLN A 54 -4.56 -40.48 -12.49
N GLY A 55 -4.68 -41.43 -11.56
CA GLY A 55 -3.56 -42.22 -11.05
C GLY A 55 -2.65 -41.48 -10.04
N VAL A 56 -2.99 -40.24 -9.68
CA VAL A 56 -2.27 -39.44 -8.68
C VAL A 56 -3.12 -39.25 -7.44
N ARG A 57 -2.54 -39.43 -6.27
CA ARG A 57 -3.20 -39.12 -5.00
C ARG A 57 -3.12 -37.62 -4.72
N TRP A 58 -4.25 -36.95 -4.79
CA TRP A 58 -4.40 -35.56 -4.38
C TRP A 58 -4.72 -35.53 -2.90
N GLN A 59 -4.05 -34.66 -2.14
CA GLN A 59 -4.31 -34.54 -0.71
C GLN A 59 -4.10 -33.11 -0.20
N LEU A 60 -4.83 -32.80 0.87
CA LEU A 60 -4.73 -31.56 1.62
C LEU A 60 -4.19 -31.88 3.02
N GLY A 61 -2.96 -31.49 3.31
CA GLY A 61 -2.29 -31.67 4.60
C GLY A 61 -2.83 -30.73 5.67
N CYS A 62 -2.66 -31.11 6.94
CA CYS A 62 -3.09 -30.30 8.08
C CYS A 62 -2.26 -29.04 8.32
N LEU A 63 -1.03 -28.99 7.81
CA LEU A 63 -0.14 -27.84 7.94
C LEU A 63 -0.10 -27.05 6.63
N PRO A 64 -0.54 -25.78 6.59
CA PRO A 64 -0.65 -25.00 5.35
C PRO A 64 0.71 -24.46 4.82
N PHE A 65 1.83 -24.76 5.49
CA PHE A 65 3.14 -24.16 5.24
C PHE A 65 3.98 -24.88 4.17
N GLY A 66 3.37 -25.26 3.06
CA GLY A 66 4.09 -25.83 1.92
C GLY A 66 3.25 -26.81 1.13
N GLY A 67 3.87 -27.60 0.28
CA GLY A 67 3.26 -28.57 -0.61
C GLY A 67 4.36 -29.43 -1.23
N TYR A 68 3.97 -30.48 -1.94
CA TYR A 68 4.93 -31.27 -2.70
C TYR A 68 4.25 -32.09 -3.80
N VAL A 69 5.00 -32.32 -4.87
CA VAL A 69 4.70 -33.33 -5.89
C VAL A 69 5.67 -34.49 -5.74
N LYS A 70 5.18 -35.64 -5.27
CA LYS A 70 5.99 -36.86 -5.15
C LYS A 70 6.05 -37.56 -6.50
N ILE A 71 7.23 -37.55 -7.11
CA ILE A 71 7.52 -38.26 -8.36
C ILE A 71 8.09 -39.63 -8.01
N ALA A 72 7.70 -40.67 -8.76
CA ALA A 72 8.21 -42.02 -8.55
C ALA A 72 9.74 -42.06 -8.72
N GLY A 73 10.43 -42.72 -7.80
CA GLY A 73 11.89 -42.81 -7.82
C GLY A 73 12.62 -41.49 -7.56
N ASP A 74 12.02 -40.54 -6.83
CA ASP A 74 12.69 -39.30 -6.38
C ASP A 74 13.48 -39.51 -5.07
N GLN A 75 13.33 -40.66 -4.40
CA GLN A 75 14.11 -40.96 -3.20
C GLN A 75 15.51 -41.45 -3.53
N GLN A 76 16.53 -40.82 -2.95
CA GLN A 76 17.93 -41.18 -3.15
C GLN A 76 18.24 -42.64 -2.74
N LYS A 77 17.43 -43.23 -1.85
CA LYS A 77 17.52 -44.66 -1.48
C LYS A 77 17.29 -45.60 -2.66
N ASP A 78 16.46 -45.22 -3.62
CA ASP A 78 16.12 -46.04 -4.79
C ASP A 78 17.32 -46.16 -5.77
N LEU A 79 18.29 -45.24 -5.70
CA LEU A 79 19.52 -45.29 -6.49
C LEU A 79 20.55 -46.32 -5.98
N VAL A 80 20.50 -46.65 -4.69
CA VAL A 80 21.51 -47.47 -4.00
C VAL A 80 21.20 -48.97 -4.14
N GLU A 81 19.94 -49.33 -4.41
CA GLU A 81 19.49 -50.73 -4.50
C GLU A 81 19.70 -51.39 -5.88
N GLY A 82 20.32 -50.71 -6.85
CA GLY A 82 20.68 -51.31 -8.15
C GLY A 82 19.50 -51.75 -9.02
N LYS A 83 18.27 -51.32 -8.72
CA LYS A 83 17.09 -51.60 -9.54
C LYS A 83 17.19 -50.87 -10.87
N ALA A 84 16.80 -51.53 -11.96
CA ALA A 84 16.69 -50.90 -13.27
C ALA A 84 15.82 -49.66 -13.16
N LEU A 85 16.39 -48.50 -13.48
CA LEU A 85 15.69 -47.23 -13.43
C LEU A 85 14.59 -47.25 -14.49
N ASP A 86 13.34 -47.40 -14.06
CA ASP A 86 12.18 -47.28 -14.93
C ASP A 86 12.26 -45.91 -15.66
N PRO A 87 12.19 -45.86 -17.00
CA PRO A 87 12.28 -44.62 -17.76
C PRO A 87 11.30 -43.53 -17.33
N ASP A 88 10.20 -43.88 -16.66
CA ASP A 88 9.18 -42.93 -16.19
C ASP A 88 9.40 -42.45 -14.74
N THR A 89 10.49 -42.87 -14.09
CA THR A 89 10.91 -42.35 -12.77
C THR A 89 11.73 -41.07 -12.89
N PHE A 90 11.87 -40.33 -11.78
CA PHE A 90 12.63 -39.09 -11.75
C PHE A 90 14.08 -39.29 -12.21
N TYR A 91 14.83 -40.21 -11.58
CA TYR A 91 16.21 -40.53 -11.98
C TYR A 91 16.33 -41.32 -13.30
N GLY A 92 15.24 -41.93 -13.78
CA GLY A 92 15.19 -42.58 -15.10
C GLY A 92 15.13 -41.59 -16.28
N LYS A 93 14.74 -40.32 -16.04
CA LYS A 93 14.72 -39.27 -17.08
C LYS A 93 16.06 -38.54 -17.21
N SER A 94 16.27 -37.92 -18.36
CA SER A 94 17.46 -37.12 -18.63
C SER A 94 17.60 -35.94 -17.64
N PRO A 95 18.84 -35.48 -17.37
CA PRO A 95 19.08 -34.32 -16.50
C PRO A 95 18.24 -33.08 -16.88
N TRP A 96 18.11 -32.80 -18.17
CA TRP A 96 17.32 -31.67 -18.66
C TRP A 96 15.82 -31.78 -18.38
N ALA A 97 15.26 -32.99 -18.37
CA ALA A 97 13.86 -33.18 -18.00
C ALA A 97 13.65 -32.89 -16.50
N ARG A 98 14.56 -33.36 -15.65
CA ARG A 98 14.53 -33.09 -14.20
C ARG A 98 14.68 -31.60 -13.89
N ILE A 99 15.64 -30.92 -14.54
CA ILE A 99 15.84 -29.47 -14.39
C ILE A 99 14.57 -28.71 -14.80
N LYS A 100 13.95 -29.08 -15.94
CA LYS A 100 12.69 -28.48 -16.38
C LYS A 100 11.58 -28.63 -15.34
N VAL A 101 11.43 -29.81 -14.75
CA VAL A 101 10.44 -30.05 -13.69
C VAL A 101 10.76 -29.21 -12.46
N ALA A 102 12.01 -29.22 -11.98
CA ALA A 102 12.44 -28.46 -10.80
C ALA A 102 12.30 -26.93 -10.96
N LEU A 103 12.43 -26.39 -12.18
CA LEU A 103 12.28 -24.96 -12.42
C LEU A 103 10.84 -24.52 -12.72
N MET A 104 9.95 -25.45 -13.07
CA MET A 104 8.61 -25.08 -13.51
C MET A 104 7.76 -24.46 -12.39
N GLY A 105 7.88 -24.94 -11.15
CA GLY A 105 7.16 -24.35 -10.02
C GLY A 105 7.47 -22.86 -9.83
N PRO A 106 8.75 -22.46 -9.64
CA PRO A 106 9.15 -21.06 -9.59
C PRO A 106 8.73 -20.26 -10.82
N PHE A 107 8.90 -20.83 -12.02
CA PHE A 107 8.54 -20.16 -13.27
C PHE A 107 7.05 -19.82 -13.35
N VAL A 108 6.17 -20.77 -13.01
CA VAL A 108 4.72 -20.54 -13.02
C VAL A 108 4.32 -19.47 -12.01
N ASN A 109 4.98 -19.38 -10.85
CA ASN A 109 4.74 -18.30 -9.90
C ASN A 109 5.12 -16.91 -10.45
N ILE A 110 6.23 -16.81 -11.21
CA ILE A 110 6.62 -15.55 -11.86
C ILE A 110 5.56 -15.14 -12.89
N VAL A 111 5.11 -16.08 -13.72
CA VAL A 111 4.07 -15.84 -14.73
C VAL A 111 2.75 -15.45 -14.05
N PHE A 112 2.37 -16.15 -12.97
CA PHE A 112 1.18 -15.87 -12.19
C PHE A 112 1.23 -14.47 -11.55
N ALA A 113 2.38 -14.10 -10.96
CA ALA A 113 2.58 -12.77 -10.40
C ALA A 113 2.44 -11.68 -11.47
N PHE A 114 3.05 -11.85 -12.64
CA PHE A 114 2.91 -10.92 -13.76
C PHE A 114 1.44 -10.76 -14.18
N PHE A 115 0.71 -11.87 -14.34
CA PHE A 115 -0.71 -11.84 -14.67
C PHE A 115 -1.54 -11.12 -13.59
N LEU A 116 -1.30 -11.41 -12.32
CA LEU A 116 -2.01 -10.78 -11.20
C LEU A 116 -1.75 -9.26 -11.16
N PHE A 117 -0.51 -8.83 -11.32
CA PHE A 117 -0.17 -7.40 -11.37
C PHE A 117 -0.78 -6.70 -12.59
N ALA A 118 -0.84 -7.36 -13.76
CA ALA A 118 -1.50 -6.83 -14.94
C ALA A 118 -3.01 -6.63 -14.70
N VAL A 119 -3.68 -7.60 -14.05
CA VAL A 119 -5.09 -7.48 -13.68
C VAL A 119 -5.30 -6.31 -12.71
N ILE A 120 -4.47 -6.20 -11.67
CA ILE A 120 -4.56 -5.09 -10.70
C ILE A 120 -4.38 -3.74 -11.40
N TRP A 121 -3.44 -3.65 -12.34
CA TRP A 121 -3.21 -2.44 -13.13
C TRP A 121 -4.43 -2.04 -13.96
N VAL A 122 -5.00 -2.99 -14.73
CA VAL A 122 -6.18 -2.73 -15.56
C VAL A 122 -7.43 -2.44 -14.72
N ALA A 123 -7.53 -3.02 -13.52
CA ALA A 123 -8.64 -2.78 -12.59
C ALA A 123 -8.58 -1.40 -11.89
N GLY A 124 -7.66 -0.51 -12.27
CA GLY A 124 -7.54 0.84 -11.72
C GLY A 124 -6.49 1.01 -10.63
N GLY A 125 -5.74 -0.05 -10.32
CA GLY A 125 -4.62 -0.02 -9.37
C GLY A 125 -5.03 0.41 -7.96
N LYS A 126 -4.04 0.90 -7.19
CA LYS A 126 -4.27 1.47 -5.87
C LYS A 126 -4.49 2.97 -6.01
N GLN A 127 -5.70 3.44 -5.69
CA GLN A 127 -5.94 4.86 -5.50
C GLN A 127 -5.16 5.33 -4.25
N GLU A 128 -4.26 6.27 -4.47
CA GLU A 128 -3.47 6.85 -3.40
C GLU A 128 -4.05 8.22 -3.01
N PRO A 129 -4.06 8.59 -1.72
CA PRO A 129 -4.68 9.84 -1.27
C PRO A 129 -4.04 11.07 -1.93
N PHE A 130 -4.86 12.05 -2.32
CA PHE A 130 -4.42 13.33 -2.87
C PHE A 130 -3.31 13.99 -2.03
N ALA A 131 -3.45 13.95 -0.71
CA ALA A 131 -2.50 14.50 0.26
C ALA A 131 -1.06 13.97 0.10
N LYS A 132 -0.87 12.80 -0.52
CA LYS A 132 0.45 12.22 -0.74
C LYS A 132 1.24 12.89 -1.87
N TYR A 133 0.55 13.41 -2.89
CA TYR A 133 1.16 13.93 -4.13
C TYR A 133 0.84 15.40 -4.41
N THR A 134 0.11 16.06 -3.51
CA THR A 134 -0.18 17.48 -3.66
C THR A 134 1.09 18.32 -3.48
N SER A 135 1.22 19.36 -4.32
CA SER A 135 2.18 20.45 -4.14
C SER A 135 1.61 21.59 -3.28
N ILE A 136 0.32 21.54 -2.95
CA ILE A 136 -0.37 22.58 -2.18
C ILE A 136 -0.09 22.37 -0.69
N ILE A 137 0.28 23.45 -0.04
CA ILE A 137 0.54 23.52 1.40
C ILE A 137 -0.80 23.46 2.14
N GLY A 138 -0.95 22.47 3.02
CA GLY A 138 -2.16 22.32 3.83
C GLY A 138 -2.13 23.16 5.10
N TYR A 139 -0.98 23.26 5.75
CA TYR A 139 -0.79 24.06 6.95
C TYR A 139 0.66 24.52 7.09
N VAL A 140 0.84 25.76 7.53
CA VAL A 140 2.14 26.36 7.86
C VAL A 140 2.15 26.71 9.34
N ASP A 141 3.17 26.26 10.06
CA ASP A 141 3.41 26.63 11.46
C ASP A 141 3.69 28.14 11.58
N PRO A 142 2.89 28.89 12.36
CA PRO A 142 3.11 30.32 12.56
C PRO A 142 4.48 30.70 13.11
N ARG A 143 5.19 29.78 13.77
CA ARG A 143 6.53 30.00 14.33
C ARG A 143 7.65 29.87 13.28
N SER A 144 7.33 29.39 12.08
CA SER A 144 8.33 29.12 11.04
C SER A 144 8.77 30.39 10.31
N GLU A 145 10.01 30.37 9.81
CA GLU A 145 10.52 31.40 8.91
C GLU A 145 9.68 31.50 7.63
N LEU A 146 9.18 30.35 7.14
CA LEU A 146 8.29 30.28 5.99
C LEU A 146 7.01 31.11 6.20
N TYR A 147 6.41 31.03 7.39
CA TYR A 147 5.24 31.84 7.75
C TYR A 147 5.60 33.33 7.84
N ALA A 148 6.76 33.67 8.41
CA ALA A 148 7.25 35.05 8.49
C ALA A 148 7.47 35.67 7.11
N GLN A 149 7.90 34.86 6.13
CA GLN A 149 8.03 35.26 4.72
C GLN A 149 6.67 35.43 4.01
N GLY A 150 5.55 35.20 4.70
CA GLY A 150 4.20 35.41 4.18
C GLY A 150 3.66 34.26 3.33
N VAL A 151 4.23 33.06 3.43
CA VAL A 151 3.66 31.84 2.82
C VAL A 151 2.53 31.33 3.71
N ARG A 152 1.43 30.88 3.10
CA ARG A 152 0.21 30.45 3.78
C ARG A 152 -0.29 29.10 3.24
N ALA A 153 -1.29 28.54 3.91
CA ALA A 153 -2.01 27.39 3.38
C ALA A 153 -2.67 27.76 2.04
N GLY A 154 -2.62 26.85 1.08
CA GLY A 154 -3.05 27.10 -0.31
C GLY A 154 -1.92 27.49 -1.26
N ASP A 155 -0.77 27.95 -0.76
CA ASP A 155 0.40 28.18 -1.61
C ASP A 155 0.99 26.86 -2.12
N GLN A 156 1.76 26.91 -3.21
CA GLN A 156 2.32 25.72 -3.87
C GLN A 156 3.84 25.68 -3.80
N ILE A 157 4.40 24.49 -3.57
CA ILE A 157 5.83 24.22 -3.72
C ILE A 157 6.07 23.54 -5.06
N ILE A 158 7.08 23.97 -5.80
CA ILE A 158 7.47 23.38 -7.08
C ILE A 158 8.84 22.69 -7.02
N GLU A 159 9.71 23.14 -6.12
CA GLU A 159 11.09 22.68 -6.05
C GLU A 159 11.64 22.76 -4.62
N TYR A 160 12.57 21.87 -4.29
CA TYR A 160 13.37 21.90 -3.08
C TYR A 160 14.81 21.46 -3.40
N ASN A 161 15.83 22.23 -2.99
CA ASN A 161 17.26 21.94 -3.23
C ASN A 161 17.60 21.50 -4.68
N GLY A 162 17.09 22.18 -5.70
CA GLY A 162 17.33 21.77 -7.10
C GLY A 162 16.49 20.59 -7.60
N HIS A 163 15.66 19.97 -6.74
CA HIS A 163 14.83 18.81 -7.06
C HIS A 163 13.36 19.18 -7.20
N LYS A 164 12.72 18.67 -8.26
CA LYS A 164 11.28 18.86 -8.47
C LYS A 164 10.46 18.27 -7.32
N PHE A 165 9.58 19.10 -6.75
CA PHE A 165 8.64 18.69 -5.71
C PHE A 165 7.54 17.78 -6.29
N ARG A 166 7.37 16.58 -5.71
CA ARG A 166 6.37 15.57 -6.11
C ARG A 166 5.33 15.32 -5.03
N GLY A 167 5.57 15.77 -3.81
CA GLY A 167 4.61 15.69 -2.72
C GLY A 167 5.26 15.81 -1.36
N PHE A 168 4.42 15.73 -0.33
CA PHE A 168 4.83 15.99 1.06
C PHE A 168 5.98 15.12 1.57
N LYS A 169 6.12 13.90 1.04
CA LYS A 169 7.23 13.00 1.39
C LYS A 169 8.60 13.60 1.10
N ASP A 170 8.71 14.47 0.11
CA ASP A 170 9.97 15.10 -0.26
C ASP A 170 10.48 16.01 0.86
N LEU A 171 9.58 16.69 1.58
CA LEU A 171 9.93 17.48 2.77
C LEU A 171 10.38 16.58 3.93
N LEU A 172 9.76 15.41 4.09
CA LEU A 172 10.19 14.43 5.09
C LEU A 172 11.58 13.88 4.75
N TYR A 173 11.86 13.58 3.48
CA TYR A 173 13.20 13.15 3.06
C TYR A 173 14.24 14.25 3.26
N ALA A 174 13.91 15.50 2.91
CA ALA A 174 14.77 16.64 3.16
C ALA A 174 15.10 16.79 4.66
N SER A 175 14.13 16.54 5.55
CA SER A 175 14.36 16.62 6.99
C SER A 175 15.32 15.56 7.53
N ILE A 176 15.34 14.36 6.94
CA ILE A 176 16.23 13.26 7.34
C ILE A 176 17.68 13.57 6.99
N LEU A 177 17.91 14.33 5.91
CA LEU A 177 19.24 14.69 5.46
C LEU A 177 19.96 15.70 6.39
N LYS A 178 19.28 16.20 7.45
CA LYS A 178 19.80 17.13 8.47
C LYS A 178 20.67 18.24 7.87
N GLN A 179 20.16 18.87 6.82
CA GLN A 179 20.84 20.02 6.21
C GLN A 179 20.61 21.27 7.05
N ASP A 180 21.65 22.10 7.16
CA ASP A 180 21.55 23.39 7.87
C ASP A 180 20.57 24.36 7.18
N GLN A 181 20.35 24.16 5.88
CA GLN A 181 19.56 25.02 5.02
C GLN A 181 18.80 24.17 3.99
N LEU A 182 17.54 24.55 3.75
CA LEU A 182 16.67 23.96 2.75
C LEU A 182 16.21 25.06 1.80
N GLU A 183 16.64 24.97 0.56
CA GLU A 183 16.21 25.83 -0.53
C GLU A 183 14.84 25.35 -1.02
N ILE A 184 13.88 26.26 -1.14
CA ILE A 184 12.54 25.97 -1.66
C ILE A 184 12.09 27.03 -2.66
N ALA A 185 11.42 26.60 -3.72
CA ALA A 185 10.75 27.50 -4.65
C ALA A 185 9.28 27.10 -4.81
N GLY A 186 8.43 28.10 -5.04
CA GLY A 186 6.99 27.91 -5.07
C GLY A 186 6.21 29.13 -5.55
N TYR A 187 4.90 29.02 -5.53
CA TYR A 187 3.98 30.10 -5.86
C TYR A 187 3.11 30.46 -4.68
N LYS A 188 3.05 31.76 -4.37
CA LYS A 188 1.97 32.32 -3.57
C LYS A 188 0.75 32.47 -4.46
N ILE A 189 -0.39 31.92 -4.06
CA ILE A 189 -1.58 31.84 -4.89
C ILE A 189 -2.71 32.67 -4.29
N ASN A 190 -3.18 33.64 -5.06
CA ASN A 190 -4.44 34.32 -4.76
C ASN A 190 -5.57 33.60 -5.50
N TYR A 191 -6.40 32.86 -4.77
CA TYR A 191 -7.49 32.08 -5.36
C TYR A 191 -8.65 32.94 -5.89
N LEU A 192 -8.76 34.21 -5.48
CA LEU A 192 -9.77 35.13 -6.00
C LEU A 192 -9.36 35.73 -7.34
N THR A 193 -8.10 36.18 -7.44
CA THR A 193 -7.58 36.82 -8.67
C THR A 193 -6.91 35.83 -9.63
N GLN A 194 -6.68 34.59 -9.19
CA GLN A 194 -5.88 33.56 -9.87
C GLN A 194 -4.41 33.98 -10.11
N GLU A 195 -3.95 35.03 -9.45
CA GLU A 195 -2.56 35.50 -9.54
C GLU A 195 -1.61 34.51 -8.83
N LYS A 196 -0.49 34.23 -9.50
CA LYS A 196 0.59 33.39 -8.96
C LYS A 196 1.86 34.21 -8.87
N LYS A 197 2.36 34.43 -7.66
CA LYS A 197 3.63 35.12 -7.41
C LYS A 197 4.70 34.11 -7.03
N LEU A 198 5.74 33.99 -7.87
CA LEU A 198 6.87 33.13 -7.59
C LEU A 198 7.60 33.60 -6.33
N PHE A 199 8.02 32.64 -5.50
CA PHE A 199 8.93 32.86 -4.39
C PHE A 199 10.06 31.84 -4.42
N HIS A 200 11.19 32.25 -3.86
CA HIS A 200 12.35 31.42 -3.66
C HIS A 200 12.96 31.80 -2.31
N TYR A 201 13.04 30.83 -1.39
CA TYR A 201 13.57 31.04 -0.05
C TYR A 201 14.60 29.97 0.29
N ASN A 202 15.58 30.37 1.07
CA ASN A 202 16.52 29.46 1.71
C ASN A 202 16.26 29.52 3.22
N LEU A 203 15.75 28.43 3.77
CA LEU A 203 15.17 28.38 5.10
C LEU A 203 15.98 27.48 6.01
N LYS A 204 16.08 27.83 7.29
CA LYS A 204 16.69 26.96 8.30
C LYS A 204 15.66 25.96 8.85
N PRO A 205 15.84 24.65 8.67
CA PRO A 205 14.96 23.66 9.29
C PRO A 205 15.06 23.72 10.82
N TYR A 206 13.94 23.48 11.51
CA TYR A 206 13.87 23.43 12.96
C TYR A 206 13.09 22.19 13.43
N VAL A 207 13.31 21.78 14.67
CA VAL A 207 12.58 20.63 15.26
C VAL A 207 11.17 21.07 15.62
N ASP A 208 10.15 20.43 15.05
CA ASP A 208 8.77 20.67 15.49
C ASP A 208 8.56 20.03 16.87
N GLY A 209 8.45 20.86 17.91
CA GLY A 209 8.19 20.38 19.28
C GLY A 209 6.87 19.63 19.48
N ARG A 210 6.00 19.59 18.45
CA ARG A 210 4.78 18.77 18.44
C ARG A 210 5.01 17.37 17.87
N SER A 211 6.11 17.14 17.17
CA SER A 211 6.48 15.82 16.66
C SER A 211 6.85 14.91 17.82
N LYS A 212 6.25 13.72 17.90
CA LYS A 212 6.69 12.66 18.84
C LYS A 212 8.12 12.23 18.57
N ASN A 213 8.63 12.48 17.36
CA ASN A 213 9.98 12.14 16.95
C ASN A 213 10.84 13.41 16.88
N GLN A 214 11.72 13.60 17.87
CA GLN A 214 12.55 14.80 18.03
C GLN A 214 13.62 14.95 16.94
N ASP A 215 13.85 13.91 16.13
CA ASP A 215 14.78 13.95 15.01
C ASP A 215 14.18 14.53 13.72
N ILE A 216 12.86 14.74 13.66
CA ILE A 216 12.21 15.26 12.46
C ILE A 216 12.27 16.79 12.47
N GLN A 217 13.06 17.33 11.55
CA GLN A 217 13.10 18.77 11.27
C GLN A 217 12.01 19.15 10.26
N THR A 218 11.59 20.41 10.28
CA THR A 218 10.65 20.96 9.32
C THR A 218 11.02 22.41 9.03
N ILE A 219 10.61 22.91 7.87
CA ILE A 219 10.63 24.34 7.52
C ILE A 219 9.31 25.04 7.83
N GLY A 220 8.41 24.37 8.57
CA GLY A 220 7.10 24.89 8.99
C GLY A 220 5.92 24.27 8.26
N ILE A 221 6.15 23.50 7.20
CA ILE A 221 5.08 22.78 6.50
C ILE A 221 4.87 21.45 7.20
N THR A 222 3.83 21.37 8.02
CA THR A 222 3.58 20.18 8.84
C THR A 222 2.50 19.27 8.28
N HIS A 223 1.62 19.80 7.41
CA HIS A 223 0.55 19.02 6.79
C HIS A 223 0.39 19.39 5.30
N PRO A 224 0.25 18.38 4.41
CA PRO A 224 -0.14 18.63 3.03
C PRO A 224 -1.60 19.03 2.93
N ALA A 225 -1.98 19.63 1.80
CA ALA A 225 -3.39 19.85 1.51
C ALA A 225 -4.14 18.52 1.37
N SER A 226 -5.36 18.45 1.89
CA SER A 226 -6.22 17.29 1.80
C SER A 226 -7.66 17.71 1.55
N PHE A 227 -8.42 16.87 0.85
CA PHE A 227 -9.86 17.04 0.80
C PHE A 227 -10.45 16.77 2.19
N LEU A 228 -11.22 17.73 2.70
CA LEU A 228 -11.92 17.63 3.99
C LEU A 228 -13.31 17.11 3.75
N LEU A 229 -13.38 15.79 3.57
CA LEU A 229 -14.64 15.08 3.39
C LEU A 229 -15.20 14.71 4.76
N PHE A 230 -16.44 15.11 5.02
CA PHE A 230 -17.20 14.64 6.16
C PHE A 230 -17.64 13.21 5.88
N SER A 231 -16.87 12.24 6.37
CA SER A 231 -17.17 10.81 6.20
C SER A 231 -17.36 10.13 7.55
N GLN A 232 -18.13 9.05 7.56
CA GLN A 232 -18.18 8.17 8.73
C GLN A 232 -16.77 7.61 8.99
N ALA A 233 -16.26 7.78 10.21
CA ALA A 233 -14.98 7.20 10.58
C ALA A 233 -15.09 5.67 10.49
N HIS A 234 -14.33 5.05 9.59
CA HIS A 234 -14.25 3.59 9.54
C HIS A 234 -13.61 3.06 10.83
N GLY A 235 -14.41 2.63 11.80
CA GLY A 235 -13.95 1.77 12.89
C GLY A 235 -14.26 2.20 14.33
N GLU A 236 -14.82 3.38 14.58
CA GLU A 236 -15.20 3.79 15.95
C GLU A 236 -16.51 4.56 15.95
N GLY A 237 -17.57 3.91 16.46
CA GLY A 237 -18.83 4.55 16.83
C GLY A 237 -19.69 5.01 15.65
N ASP A 238 -21.00 4.82 15.78
CA ASP A 238 -21.94 5.59 14.98
C ASP A 238 -21.81 7.05 15.44
N PHE A 239 -21.04 7.87 14.71
CA PHE A 239 -20.97 9.32 14.93
C PHE A 239 -22.30 9.94 14.50
N SER A 240 -23.35 9.68 15.28
CA SER A 240 -24.65 10.29 15.10
C SER A 240 -24.51 11.79 15.34
N LEU A 241 -24.93 12.56 14.34
CA LEU A 241 -25.02 14.01 14.43
C LEU A 241 -25.99 14.46 15.54
N GLU A 242 -26.86 13.57 16.05
CA GLU A 242 -27.88 13.91 17.05
C GLU A 242 -27.31 14.46 18.36
N ASN A 243 -26.09 14.07 18.74
CA ASN A 243 -25.42 14.57 19.95
C ASN A 243 -24.25 15.54 19.63
N SER A 244 -24.12 15.95 18.36
CA SER A 244 -23.06 16.85 17.91
C SER A 244 -23.55 18.30 17.87
N PRO A 245 -22.68 19.30 18.13
CA PRO A 245 -22.97 20.71 17.82
C PRO A 245 -23.36 20.95 16.36
N MET A 246 -23.08 19.99 15.47
CA MET A 246 -23.42 20.05 14.05
C MET A 246 -24.82 19.52 13.71
N LYS A 247 -25.63 19.08 14.70
CA LYS A 247 -26.96 18.48 14.47
C LYS A 247 -27.83 19.29 13.50
N ASP A 248 -27.92 20.59 13.75
CA ASP A 248 -28.79 21.52 12.99
C ASP A 248 -28.01 22.32 11.94
N SER A 249 -26.79 21.91 11.60
CA SER A 249 -25.92 22.61 10.64
C SER A 249 -26.26 22.33 9.18
N GLY A 250 -27.01 21.27 8.89
CA GLY A 250 -27.29 20.81 7.53
C GLY A 250 -26.15 20.05 6.85
N ILE A 251 -25.01 19.85 7.53
CA ILE A 251 -23.90 19.03 7.06
C ILE A 251 -24.32 17.55 7.04
N ALA A 252 -23.99 16.85 5.96
CA ALA A 252 -24.28 15.45 5.72
C ALA A 252 -23.02 14.70 5.28
N TYR A 253 -23.06 13.36 5.38
CA TYR A 253 -21.95 12.53 4.91
C TYR A 253 -21.70 12.72 3.42
N GLY A 254 -20.42 12.86 3.05
CA GLY A 254 -19.97 13.18 1.71
C GLY A 254 -19.72 14.67 1.47
N ASP A 255 -20.19 15.55 2.37
CA ASP A 255 -19.95 16.99 2.22
C ASP A 255 -18.47 17.32 2.35
N ARG A 256 -18.00 18.20 1.48
CA ARG A 256 -16.62 18.70 1.49
C ARG A 256 -16.59 20.10 2.10
N VAL A 257 -15.79 20.30 3.15
CA VAL A 257 -15.55 21.65 3.68
C VAL A 257 -14.57 22.39 2.76
N ILE A 258 -14.95 23.57 2.28
CA ILE A 258 -14.12 24.42 1.40
C ILE A 258 -13.70 25.70 2.12
N TRP A 259 -14.61 26.33 2.87
CA TRP A 259 -14.33 27.57 3.60
C TRP A 259 -14.68 27.44 5.07
N ALA A 260 -13.94 28.14 5.91
CA ALA A 260 -14.26 28.38 7.30
C ALA A 260 -14.06 29.87 7.61
N ASN A 261 -15.10 30.51 8.12
CA ASN A 261 -15.20 31.94 8.32
C ASN A 261 -14.91 32.71 7.01
N ASN A 262 -13.75 33.36 6.93
CA ASN A 262 -13.35 34.19 5.78
C ASN A 262 -12.16 33.59 5.00
N GLU A 263 -11.80 32.33 5.26
CA GLU A 263 -10.63 31.69 4.68
C GLU A 263 -10.97 30.37 3.99
N LEU A 264 -10.28 30.11 2.88
CA LEU A 264 -10.22 28.79 2.25
C LEU A 264 -9.48 27.81 3.16
N VAL A 265 -10.00 26.59 3.23
CA VAL A 265 -9.44 25.54 4.07
C VAL A 265 -8.82 24.45 3.21
N PHE A 266 -7.55 24.18 3.46
CA PHE A 266 -6.74 23.24 2.70
C PHE A 266 -6.36 21.99 3.49
N SER A 267 -6.50 21.99 4.83
CA SER A 267 -6.20 20.81 5.66
C SER A 267 -7.02 20.78 6.95
N LEU A 268 -7.11 19.61 7.57
CA LEU A 268 -7.81 19.45 8.84
C LEU A 268 -7.11 20.24 9.95
N GLN A 269 -5.78 20.25 9.93
CA GLN A 269 -4.97 21.01 10.89
C GLN A 269 -5.27 22.52 10.82
N GLN A 270 -5.47 23.07 9.62
CA GLN A 270 -5.90 24.45 9.44
C GLN A 270 -7.32 24.65 10.00
N LEU A 271 -8.26 23.76 9.67
CA LEU A 271 -9.63 23.85 10.17
C LEU A 271 -9.69 23.85 11.70
N THR A 272 -8.99 22.92 12.37
CA THR A 272 -8.95 22.85 13.83
C THR A 272 -8.43 24.16 14.44
N HIS A 273 -7.48 24.83 13.78
CA HIS A 273 -6.98 26.12 14.24
C HIS A 273 -8.01 27.25 14.10
N LEU A 274 -8.85 27.21 13.05
CA LEU A 274 -9.93 28.18 12.82
C LEU A 274 -11.16 27.96 13.72
N VAL A 275 -11.44 26.71 14.09
CA VAL A 275 -12.65 26.31 14.84
C VAL A 275 -12.48 26.46 16.36
N ASN A 276 -11.34 26.95 16.86
CA ASN A 276 -11.12 27.24 18.29
C ASN A 276 -11.96 28.42 18.83
N GLU A 277 -12.95 28.90 18.07
CA GLU A 277 -13.91 29.93 18.42
C GLU A 277 -15.28 29.32 18.78
N PRO A 278 -16.11 29.99 19.60
CA PRO A 278 -17.41 29.45 20.03
C PRO A 278 -18.41 29.22 18.88
N LYS A 279 -18.18 29.83 17.71
CA LYS A 279 -18.97 29.64 16.49
C LYS A 279 -18.03 29.71 15.28
N VAL A 280 -18.31 28.90 14.26
CA VAL A 280 -17.62 28.92 12.97
C VAL A 280 -18.65 28.89 11.85
N LEU A 281 -18.47 29.70 10.82
CA LEU A 281 -19.25 29.63 9.58
C LEU A 281 -18.53 28.70 8.61
N LEU A 282 -19.19 27.64 8.14
CA LEU A 282 -18.60 26.72 7.16
C LEU A 282 -19.32 26.84 5.83
N THR A 283 -18.56 26.80 4.75
CA THR A 283 -19.11 26.55 3.40
C THR A 283 -18.72 25.15 2.97
N ILE A 284 -19.72 24.38 2.61
CA ILE A 284 -19.59 23.00 2.14
C ILE A 284 -19.92 22.90 0.66
N GLN A 285 -19.34 21.92 -0.01
CA GLN A 285 -19.69 21.47 -1.34
C GLN A 285 -20.29 20.06 -1.24
N ARG A 286 -21.41 19.83 -1.91
CA ARG A 286 -22.14 18.57 -1.93
C ARG A 286 -22.25 18.06 -3.36
N GLY A 287 -21.49 17.02 -3.68
CA GLY A 287 -21.40 16.55 -5.06
C GLY A 287 -20.68 17.57 -5.95
N GLU A 288 -21.30 17.96 -7.06
CA GLU A 288 -20.78 19.00 -7.96
C GLU A 288 -21.26 20.42 -7.60
N GLU A 289 -22.14 20.55 -6.60
CA GLU A 289 -22.76 21.80 -6.16
C GLU A 289 -22.07 22.44 -4.95
#